data_AF-A0AAV3J116-F1
#
_entry.id   AF-A0AAV3J116-F1
#
_cell.length_a   1.000
_cell.length_b   1.000
_cell.length_c   1.000
_cell.angle_alpha   90.00
_cell.angle_beta   90.00
_cell.angle_gamma   90.00
#
_symmetry.space_group_name_H-M   'P 1'
#
loop_
_entity.id
_entity.type
_entity.pdbx_description
1 polymer ?
#
loop_
_entity_poly.entity_id
_entity_poly.type
_entity_poly.pdbx_seq_one_letter_code
_entity_poly.pdbx_strand_id
1 'polypeptide(L)'
;MMIDGKEIEFFIKSAKVPEKYYSVLIREVRLALNSLNFINYIRTKRSASTDSIYFTVKMKNISEIYILSLRSHFPKEKKENYLYFYTPRFESLSDLQFSIKTDLTKIYNKRAKELGFHVSEYPSKNVLTKPNINRKIKKEPVTKLKGTRAHFQMLHQQSFEDFLDEFENQKDE
;
A
#
# COMPACT_ATOMS: atom_id res chain seq x y z
N MET A 1 8.12 -2.39 1.38
CA MET A 1 7.06 -3.24 1.95
C MET A 1 7.34 -4.68 1.56
N MET A 2 7.13 -5.64 2.46
CA MET A 2 7.42 -7.06 2.25
C MET A 2 6.22 -7.80 1.65
N ILE A 3 6.42 -8.60 0.60
CA ILE A 3 5.50 -9.68 0.22
C ILE A 3 6.19 -10.98 0.62
N ASP A 4 5.58 -11.76 1.51
CA ASP A 4 6.11 -13.06 1.96
C ASP A 4 7.56 -12.99 2.47
N GLY A 5 7.91 -11.91 3.18
CA GLY A 5 9.24 -11.74 3.77
C GLY A 5 10.32 -11.21 2.82
N LYS A 6 9.98 -10.79 1.59
CA LYS A 6 10.92 -10.15 0.64
C LYS A 6 10.46 -8.76 0.24
N GLU A 7 11.41 -7.84 0.13
CA GLU A 7 11.19 -6.50 -0.41
C GLU A 7 10.75 -6.60 -1.88
N ILE A 8 9.81 -5.75 -2.30
CA ILE A 8 9.27 -5.79 -3.66
C ILE A 8 10.33 -5.23 -4.61
N GLU A 9 11.09 -6.11 -5.27
CA GLU A 9 11.95 -5.76 -6.38
C GLU A 9 11.10 -5.55 -7.66
N PHE A 10 11.36 -4.48 -8.40
CA PHE A 10 10.64 -4.19 -9.64
C PHE A 10 11.18 -5.06 -10.79
N PHE A 11 10.36 -6.01 -11.26
CA PHE A 11 10.78 -6.99 -12.25
C PHE A 11 10.99 -6.43 -13.67
N ILE A 12 11.94 -7.03 -14.38
CA ILE A 12 12.13 -6.91 -15.82
C ILE A 12 11.23 -7.93 -16.53
N LYS A 13 10.73 -7.57 -17.72
CA LYS A 13 9.69 -8.26 -18.54
C LYS A 13 9.88 -9.77 -18.79
N SER A 14 11.04 -10.35 -18.47
CA SER A 14 11.38 -11.75 -18.77
C SER A 14 10.78 -12.79 -17.80
N ALA A 15 10.32 -12.37 -16.61
CA ALA A 15 9.76 -13.28 -15.61
C ALA A 15 8.23 -13.23 -15.58
N LYS A 16 7.56 -14.40 -15.42
CA LYS A 16 6.13 -14.44 -15.08
C LYS A 16 5.93 -13.76 -13.72
N VAL A 17 5.34 -12.56 -13.73
CA VAL A 17 5.08 -11.78 -12.52
C VAL A 17 3.80 -12.31 -11.83
N PRO A 18 3.85 -12.69 -10.53
CA PRO A 18 2.69 -13.19 -9.81
C PRO A 18 1.53 -12.17 -9.77
N GLU A 19 0.29 -12.63 -9.80
CA GLU A 19 -0.88 -11.75 -9.74
C GLU A 19 -0.94 -10.91 -8.44
N LYS A 20 -0.48 -11.49 -7.33
CA LYS A 20 -0.35 -10.83 -6.03
C LYS A 20 0.48 -9.54 -6.13
N TYR A 21 1.54 -9.52 -6.94
CA TYR A 21 2.37 -8.33 -7.14
C TYR A 21 1.56 -7.17 -7.75
N TYR A 22 0.80 -7.43 -8.82
CA TYR A 22 -0.05 -6.42 -9.45
C TYR A 22 -1.12 -5.90 -8.48
N SER A 23 -1.71 -6.77 -7.68
CA SER A 23 -2.71 -6.39 -6.67
C SER A 23 -2.14 -5.42 -5.63
N VAL A 24 -0.89 -5.68 -5.19
CA VAL A 24 -0.19 -4.83 -4.23
C VAL A 24 0.16 -3.49 -4.87
N LEU A 25 0.75 -3.47 -6.06
CA LEU A 25 1.03 -2.23 -6.78
C LEU A 25 -0.22 -1.38 -6.99
N ILE A 26 -1.33 -2.00 -7.42
CA ILE A 26 -2.61 -1.30 -7.62
C ILE A 26 -3.08 -0.66 -6.32
N ARG A 27 -3.08 -1.42 -5.22
CA ARG A 27 -3.52 -0.94 -3.91
C ARG A 27 -2.67 0.24 -3.46
N GLU A 28 -1.36 0.09 -3.49
CA GLU A 28 -0.42 1.05 -2.94
C GLU A 28 -0.39 2.35 -3.74
N VAL A 29 -0.46 2.27 -5.08
CA VAL A 29 -0.56 3.46 -5.92
C VAL A 29 -1.92 4.13 -5.74
N ARG A 30 -3.02 3.36 -5.61
CA ARG A 30 -4.34 3.94 -5.32
C ARG A 30 -4.35 4.66 -3.97
N LEU A 31 -3.71 4.12 -2.94
CA LEU A 31 -3.57 4.80 -1.64
C LEU A 31 -2.76 6.10 -1.78
N ALA A 32 -1.67 6.09 -2.54
CA ALA A 32 -0.87 7.29 -2.79
C ALA A 32 -1.69 8.37 -3.52
N LEU A 33 -2.46 7.99 -4.53
CA LEU A 33 -3.35 8.91 -5.26
C LEU A 33 -4.47 9.44 -4.36
N ASN A 34 -5.15 8.58 -3.60
CA ASN A 34 -6.21 9.00 -2.68
C ASN A 34 -5.71 9.94 -1.56
N SER A 35 -4.42 9.91 -1.24
CA SER A 35 -3.84 10.85 -0.27
C SER A 35 -3.73 12.29 -0.80
N LEU A 36 -3.90 12.51 -2.11
CA LEU A 36 -3.89 13.82 -2.74
C LEU A 36 -5.29 14.43 -2.70
N ASN A 37 -5.45 15.52 -1.95
CA ASN A 37 -6.74 16.17 -1.73
C ASN A 37 -7.43 16.69 -3.02
N PHE A 38 -6.67 16.92 -4.08
CA PHE A 38 -7.13 17.41 -5.36
C PHE A 38 -7.55 16.30 -6.33
N ILE A 39 -7.39 15.03 -5.97
CA ILE A 39 -7.91 13.91 -6.76
C ILE A 39 -9.38 13.68 -6.40
N ASN A 40 -10.23 13.59 -7.42
CA ASN A 40 -11.67 13.36 -7.27
C ASN A 40 -12.04 11.91 -7.58
N TYR A 41 -11.44 11.34 -8.63
CA TYR A 41 -11.79 10.01 -9.10
C TYR A 41 -10.58 9.27 -9.65
N ILE A 42 -10.55 7.96 -9.37
CA ILE A 42 -9.51 7.04 -9.84
C ILE A 42 -10.19 5.79 -10.38
N ARG A 43 -9.94 5.46 -11.64
CA ARG A 43 -10.26 4.15 -12.23
C ARG A 43 -8.99 3.41 -12.55
N THR A 44 -8.91 2.13 -12.16
CA THR A 44 -7.76 1.28 -12.50
C THR A 44 -8.14 0.26 -13.56
N LYS A 45 -7.27 0.07 -14.56
CA LYS A 45 -7.39 -0.99 -15.57
C LYS A 45 -6.02 -1.66 -15.72
N ARG A 46 -5.98 -2.99 -15.65
CA ARG A 46 -4.80 -3.80 -15.99
C ARG A 46 -4.90 -4.26 -17.44
N SER A 47 -3.80 -4.22 -18.17
CA SER A 47 -3.66 -4.84 -19.48
C SER A 47 -2.87 -6.12 -19.38
N ALA A 48 -3.50 -7.25 -19.71
CA ALA A 48 -2.86 -8.56 -19.72
C ALA A 48 -1.82 -8.69 -20.84
N SER A 49 -1.99 -7.98 -21.97
CA SER A 49 -1.09 -8.09 -23.12
C SER A 49 0.24 -7.36 -22.94
N THR A 50 0.26 -6.32 -22.09
CA THR A 50 1.42 -5.43 -21.93
C THR A 50 1.94 -5.40 -20.51
N ASP A 51 1.39 -6.20 -19.59
CA ASP A 51 1.72 -6.17 -18.16
C ASP A 51 1.71 -4.76 -17.57
N SER A 52 0.80 -3.92 -18.09
CA SER A 52 0.73 -2.50 -17.74
C SER A 52 -0.48 -2.24 -16.85
N ILE A 53 -0.32 -1.30 -15.93
CA ILE A 53 -1.40 -0.85 -15.05
C ILE A 53 -1.69 0.60 -15.37
N TYR A 54 -2.94 0.88 -15.74
CA TYR A 54 -3.41 2.22 -16.06
C TYR A 54 -4.30 2.74 -14.93
N PHE A 55 -4.07 3.97 -14.51
CA PHE A 55 -4.90 4.72 -13.58
C PHE A 55 -5.44 5.94 -14.29
N THR A 56 -6.73 5.94 -14.59
CA THR A 56 -7.44 7.12 -15.06
C THR A 56 -7.72 8.01 -13.85
N VAL A 57 -7.14 9.21 -13.83
CA VAL A 57 -7.23 10.15 -12.72
C VAL A 57 -7.97 11.40 -13.18
N LYS A 58 -9.04 11.74 -12.47
CA LYS A 58 -9.74 13.01 -12.60
C LYS A 58 -9.42 13.89 -11.40
N MET A 59 -8.89 15.07 -11.66
CA MET A 59 -8.58 16.06 -10.64
C MET A 59 -9.76 17.01 -10.42
N LYS A 60 -9.83 17.65 -9.25
CA LYS A 60 -10.82 18.68 -8.94
C LYS A 60 -10.54 19.92 -9.78
N ASN A 61 -11.61 20.55 -10.29
CA ASN A 61 -11.54 21.82 -11.03
C ASN A 61 -10.69 21.79 -12.31
N ILE A 62 -10.33 20.60 -12.80
CA ILE A 62 -9.62 20.37 -14.06
C ILE A 62 -10.50 19.47 -14.92
N SER A 63 -10.76 19.88 -16.16
CA SER A 63 -11.61 19.13 -17.09
C SER A 63 -10.87 17.97 -17.75
N GLU A 64 -9.55 18.11 -17.93
CA GLU A 64 -8.71 17.08 -18.53
C GLU A 64 -8.59 15.84 -17.65
N ILE A 65 -8.56 14.69 -18.31
CA ILE A 65 -8.36 13.38 -17.68
C ILE A 65 -6.93 12.94 -17.95
N TYR A 66 -6.19 12.63 -16.87
CA TYR A 66 -4.84 12.12 -16.95
C TYR A 66 -4.82 10.60 -16.81
N ILE A 67 -3.91 9.95 -17.53
CA ILE A 67 -3.71 8.50 -17.45
C ILE A 67 -2.31 8.23 -16.93
N LEU A 68 -2.24 7.69 -15.71
CA LEU A 68 -0.99 7.21 -15.13
C LEU A 68 -0.75 5.78 -15.58
N SER A 69 0.39 5.53 -16.22
CA SER A 69 0.74 4.28 -16.88
C SER A 69 1.98 3.68 -16.21
N LEU A 70 1.77 2.68 -15.35
CA LEU A 70 2.86 1.89 -14.77
C LEU A 70 3.24 0.78 -15.74
N ARG A 71 4.52 0.73 -16.11
CA ARG A 71 5.03 -0.20 -17.13
C ARG A 71 6.42 -0.72 -16.81
N SER A 72 6.67 -1.95 -17.23
CA SER A 72 7.99 -2.60 -17.23
C SER A 72 8.79 -2.38 -18.53
N HIS A 73 8.25 -1.65 -19.51
CA HIS A 73 8.86 -1.37 -20.81
C HIS A 73 8.56 0.06 -21.28
N PHE A 74 9.44 0.65 -22.08
CA PHE A 74 9.20 1.94 -22.71
C PHE A 74 8.13 1.84 -23.79
N PRO A 75 7.16 2.78 -23.85
CA PRO A 75 6.22 2.85 -24.96
C PRO A 75 6.93 3.24 -26.26
N LYS A 76 6.51 2.67 -27.39
CA LYS A 76 6.98 3.07 -28.72
C LYS A 76 6.51 4.48 -29.09
N GLU A 77 5.29 4.83 -28.68
CA GLU A 77 4.67 6.14 -28.91
C GLU A 77 4.20 6.74 -27.58
N LYS A 78 4.53 8.02 -27.37
CA LYS A 78 4.09 8.78 -26.19
C LYS A 78 2.77 9.48 -26.51
N LYS A 79 1.81 9.38 -25.59
CA LYS A 79 0.55 10.12 -25.62
C LYS A 79 0.63 11.32 -24.68
N GLU A 80 0.08 12.46 -25.06
CA GLU A 80 0.21 13.73 -24.32
C GLU A 80 -0.37 13.68 -22.90
N ASN A 81 -1.54 13.07 -22.72
CA ASN A 81 -2.21 12.98 -21.41
C ASN A 81 -1.74 11.78 -20.56
N TYR A 82 -0.67 11.10 -20.97
CA TYR A 82 -0.15 9.94 -20.27
C TYR A 82 1.09 10.30 -19.44
N LEU A 83 1.05 9.88 -18.18
CA LEU A 83 2.20 9.93 -17.29
C LEU A 83 2.79 8.54 -17.18
N TYR A 84 3.94 8.35 -17.81
CA TYR A 84 4.61 7.05 -17.88
C TYR A 84 5.58 6.89 -16.72
N PHE A 85 5.32 5.90 -15.87
CA PHE A 85 6.21 5.50 -14.79
C PHE A 85 6.80 4.14 -15.13
N TYR A 86 8.09 4.13 -15.43
CA TYR A 86 8.82 2.93 -15.75
C TYR A 86 9.25 2.25 -14.45
N THR A 87 8.56 1.18 -14.06
CA THR A 87 8.71 0.58 -12.73
C THR A 87 10.14 0.13 -12.41
N PRO A 88 10.95 -0.41 -13.34
CA PRO A 88 12.33 -0.81 -13.02
C PRO A 88 13.30 0.36 -12.75
N ARG A 89 12.88 1.62 -12.92
CA ARG A 89 13.71 2.80 -12.56
C ARG A 89 13.60 3.19 -11.08
N PHE A 90 12.68 2.57 -10.34
CA PHE A 90 12.47 2.88 -8.93
C PHE A 90 13.13 1.81 -8.08
N GLU A 91 13.82 2.22 -7.03
CA GLU A 91 14.46 1.29 -6.09
C GLU A 91 13.42 0.73 -5.11
N SER A 92 12.44 1.55 -4.73
CA SER A 92 11.36 1.13 -3.83
C SER A 92 9.97 1.61 -4.28
N LEU A 93 8.94 0.97 -3.73
CA LEU A 93 7.55 1.40 -3.90
C LEU A 93 7.31 2.80 -3.33
N SER A 94 8.00 3.17 -2.25
CA SER A 94 7.92 4.51 -1.68
C SER A 94 8.44 5.56 -2.65
N ASP A 95 9.56 5.29 -3.32
CA ASP A 95 10.09 6.19 -4.37
C ASP A 95 9.11 6.36 -5.53
N LEU A 96 8.49 5.26 -5.97
CA LEU A 96 7.45 5.31 -6.98
C LEU A 96 6.26 6.17 -6.52
N GLN A 97 5.76 5.95 -5.30
CA GLN A 97 4.65 6.74 -4.74
C GLN A 97 5.02 8.23 -4.64
N PHE A 98 6.23 8.54 -4.19
CA PHE A 98 6.69 9.91 -4.06
C PHE A 98 6.81 10.61 -5.41
N SER A 99 7.38 9.93 -6.40
CA SER A 99 7.46 10.44 -7.78
C SER A 99 6.07 10.68 -8.37
N ILE A 100 5.15 9.73 -8.22
CA ILE A 100 3.75 9.88 -8.66
C ILE A 100 3.09 11.09 -8.02
N LYS A 101 3.19 11.23 -6.70
CA LYS A 101 2.59 12.37 -5.97
C LYS A 101 3.19 13.69 -6.43
N THR A 102 4.51 13.73 -6.58
CA THR A 102 5.23 14.94 -7.00
C THR A 102 4.80 15.37 -8.39
N ASP A 103 4.80 14.46 -9.37
CA ASP A 103 4.51 14.81 -10.76
C ASP A 103 3.04 15.20 -10.95
N LEU A 104 2.11 14.52 -10.28
CA LEU A 104 0.69 14.93 -10.30
C LEU A 104 0.47 16.27 -9.63
N THR A 105 1.17 16.55 -8.51
CA THR A 105 1.06 17.84 -7.84
C THR A 105 1.63 18.97 -8.69
N LYS A 106 2.73 18.74 -9.42
CA LYS A 106 3.29 19.71 -10.38
C LYS A 106 2.26 20.04 -11.48
N ILE A 107 1.64 19.02 -12.06
CA ILE A 107 0.63 19.20 -13.12
C ILE A 107 -0.58 19.96 -12.58
N TYR A 108 -1.10 19.53 -11.42
CA TYR A 108 -2.22 20.20 -10.77
C TYR A 108 -1.89 21.66 -10.49
N ASN A 109 -0.76 21.95 -9.86
CA ASN A 109 -0.37 23.31 -9.49
C ASN A 109 -0.14 24.20 -10.70
N LYS A 110 0.40 23.67 -11.80
CA LYS A 110 0.54 24.41 -13.05
C LYS A 110 -0.83 24.83 -13.58
N ARG A 111 -1.77 23.88 -13.69
CA ARG A 111 -3.13 24.15 -14.16
C ARG A 111 -3.93 25.03 -13.20
N ALA A 112 -3.77 24.84 -11.89
CA ALA A 112 -4.41 25.66 -10.87
C ALA A 112 -3.98 27.13 -10.99
N LYS A 113 -2.69 27.40 -11.26
CA LYS A 113 -2.20 28.76 -11.53
C LYS A 113 -2.78 29.35 -12.82
N GLU A 114 -2.85 28.57 -13.89
CA GLU A 114 -3.43 28.99 -15.18
C GLU A 114 -4.92 29.32 -15.06
N LEU A 115 -5.64 28.59 -14.20
CA LEU A 115 -7.10 28.73 -14.02
C LEU A 115 -7.50 29.60 -12.80
N GLY A 116 -6.53 30.09 -12.01
CA GLY A 116 -6.79 30.97 -10.86
C GLY A 116 -7.29 30.28 -9.58
N PHE A 117 -7.00 28.98 -9.37
CA PHE A 117 -7.37 28.23 -8.17
C PHE A 117 -6.22 28.05 -7.17
N HIS A 118 -6.53 27.61 -5.95
CA HIS A 118 -5.53 27.35 -4.90
C HIS A 118 -4.60 26.18 -5.28
N VAL A 119 -3.29 26.39 -5.16
CA VAL A 119 -2.25 25.36 -5.39
C VAL A 119 -2.17 24.37 -4.23
N SER A 120 -1.93 23.09 -4.51
CA SER A 120 -1.66 22.09 -3.48
C SER A 120 -0.22 22.19 -2.97
N GLU A 121 -0.01 21.91 -1.69
CA GLU A 121 1.34 21.75 -1.14
C GLU A 121 2.03 20.53 -1.80
N TYR A 122 3.33 20.66 -2.07
CA TYR A 122 4.12 19.53 -2.56
C TYR A 122 4.32 18.49 -1.45
N PRO A 123 4.36 17.19 -1.78
CA PRO A 123 4.70 16.17 -0.80
C PRO A 123 6.09 16.46 -0.22
N SER A 124 6.15 16.77 1.08
CA SER A 124 7.35 17.32 1.72
C SER A 124 8.45 16.31 1.97
N LYS A 125 8.13 15.02 2.12
CA LYS A 125 9.11 13.91 2.20
C LYS A 125 8.53 12.60 1.66
N ASN A 126 9.42 11.74 1.20
CA ASN A 126 9.16 10.32 1.03
C ASN A 126 9.06 9.70 2.43
N VAL A 127 7.95 9.98 3.12
CA VAL A 127 7.69 9.37 4.41
C VAL A 127 7.42 7.90 4.08
N LEU A 128 8.48 7.08 4.12
CA LEU A 128 8.35 5.75 4.68
C LEU A 128 7.56 6.00 5.95
N THR A 129 6.27 5.69 5.91
CA THR A 129 5.49 5.55 7.11
C THR A 129 6.15 4.39 7.84
N LYS A 130 7.25 4.66 8.55
CA LYS A 130 7.45 4.08 9.86
C LYS A 130 6.07 4.22 10.50
N PRO A 131 5.44 3.11 10.91
CA PRO A 131 4.08 3.14 11.38
C PRO A 131 3.99 4.31 12.35
N ASN A 132 3.20 5.31 12.00
CA ASN A 132 3.04 6.48 12.84
C ASN A 132 2.23 5.98 14.04
N ILE A 133 2.93 5.43 15.03
CA ILE A 133 2.40 5.09 16.33
C ILE A 133 2.25 6.42 17.06
N ASN A 134 1.31 7.22 16.57
CA ASN A 134 0.60 8.23 17.33
C ASN A 134 -0.88 7.99 17.04
N ARG A 135 -1.32 6.74 17.24
CA ARG A 135 -2.70 6.53 17.66
C ARG A 135 -2.81 7.29 18.97
N LYS A 136 -3.64 8.34 19.01
CA LYS A 136 -4.19 8.83 20.27
C LYS A 136 -4.64 7.58 21.02
N ILE A 137 -3.95 7.25 22.10
CA ILE A 137 -4.36 6.22 23.04
C ILE A 137 -5.72 6.73 23.54
N LYS A 138 -6.80 6.22 22.95
CA LYS A 138 -8.08 6.24 23.65
C LYS A 138 -7.78 5.51 24.94
N LYS A 139 -7.95 6.16 26.09
CA LYS A 139 -7.87 5.51 27.39
C LYS A 139 -8.79 4.29 27.30
N GLU A 140 -8.21 3.10 27.18
CA GLU A 140 -8.96 1.87 27.30
C GLU A 140 -9.58 1.87 28.69
N PRO A 141 -10.85 1.46 28.85
CA PRO A 141 -11.38 1.20 30.17
C PRO A 141 -10.46 0.17 30.84
N VAL A 142 -10.05 0.51 32.05
CA VAL A 142 -9.10 -0.18 32.89
C VAL A 142 -9.49 -1.66 33.06
N THR A 143 -8.56 -2.53 32.62
CA THR A 143 -8.27 -3.92 33.06
C THR A 143 -9.35 -4.99 33.03
N LYS A 144 -9.12 -6.02 32.22
CA LYS A 144 -9.14 -7.42 32.68
C LYS A 144 -7.80 -8.08 32.33
N LEU A 145 -7.16 -8.64 33.36
CA LEU A 145 -5.81 -9.21 33.37
C LEU A 145 -5.56 -10.16 32.19
N LYS A 146 -4.49 -9.92 31.43
CA LYS A 146 -3.92 -10.90 30.49
C LYS A 146 -2.76 -11.61 31.19
N GLY A 147 -2.94 -12.89 31.52
CA GLY A 147 -1.84 -13.76 31.94
C GLY A 147 -0.72 -13.77 30.90
N THR A 148 0.53 -13.73 31.35
CA THR A 148 1.69 -13.84 30.47
C THR A 148 1.72 -15.22 29.82
N ARG A 149 2.43 -15.36 28.68
CA ARG A 149 2.60 -16.65 27.98
C ARG A 149 3.13 -17.77 28.90
N ALA A 150 3.94 -17.42 29.90
CA ALA A 150 4.40 -18.33 30.95
C ALA A 150 3.25 -18.80 31.86
N HIS A 151 2.28 -17.93 32.15
CA HIS A 151 1.09 -18.27 32.93
C HIS A 151 0.13 -19.18 32.15
N PHE A 152 -0.01 -18.98 30.83
CA PHE A 152 -0.74 -19.91 29.96
C PHE A 152 -0.06 -21.27 29.85
N GLN A 153 1.28 -21.33 29.81
CA GLN A 153 2.02 -22.58 29.81
C GLN A 153 1.89 -23.32 31.16
N MET A 154 1.97 -22.61 32.29
CA MET A 154 1.70 -23.18 33.62
C MET A 154 0.27 -23.73 33.74
N LEU A 155 -0.74 -22.95 33.30
CA LEU A 155 -2.13 -23.40 33.35
C LEU A 155 -2.38 -24.63 32.47
N HIS A 156 -1.73 -24.71 31.30
CA HIS A 156 -1.80 -25.89 30.45
C HIS A 156 -1.13 -27.12 31.09
N GLN A 157 -0.01 -26.94 31.78
CA GLN A 157 0.66 -28.02 32.51
C GLN A 157 -0.19 -28.50 33.69
N GLN A 158 -0.75 -27.59 34.49
CA GLN A 158 -1.66 -27.93 35.59
C GLN A 158 -2.91 -28.66 35.08
N SER A 159 -3.54 -28.17 34.01
CA SER A 159 -4.72 -28.86 33.43
C SER A 159 -4.41 -30.24 32.84
N PHE A 160 -3.15 -30.50 32.49
CA PHE A 160 -2.73 -31.79 31.96
C PHE A 160 -2.37 -32.78 33.07
N GLU A 161 -1.72 -32.31 34.14
CA GLU A 161 -1.47 -33.10 35.36
C GLU A 161 -2.80 -33.49 36.03
N ASP A 162 -3.76 -32.56 36.16
CA ASP A 162 -5.09 -32.84 36.71
C ASP A 162 -5.84 -33.90 35.87
N PHE A 163 -5.68 -33.87 34.53
CA PHE A 163 -6.25 -34.88 33.64
C PHE A 163 -5.56 -36.25 33.81
N LEU A 164 -4.23 -36.29 33.97
CA LEU A 164 -3.51 -37.54 34.20
C LEU A 164 -3.87 -38.15 35.55
N ASP A 165 -4.04 -37.35 36.60
CA ASP A 165 -4.47 -37.80 37.92
C ASP A 165 -5.91 -38.32 37.88
N GLU A 166 -6.84 -37.66 37.17
CA GLU A 166 -8.19 -38.21 36.96
C GLU A 166 -8.18 -39.51 36.14
N PHE A 167 -7.27 -39.63 35.17
CA PHE A 167 -7.18 -40.80 34.30
C PHE A 167 -6.53 -42.01 34.99
N GLU A 168 -5.55 -41.80 35.87
CA GLU A 168 -4.95 -42.86 36.69
C GLU A 168 -5.90 -43.31 37.81
N ASN A 169 -6.60 -42.37 38.46
CA ASN A 169 -7.56 -42.71 39.51
C ASN A 169 -8.85 -43.37 38.99
N GLN A 170 -9.10 -43.36 37.67
CA GLN A 170 -10.18 -44.13 37.03
C GLN A 170 -9.80 -45.57 36.68
N LYS A 171 -8.55 -46.01 36.88
CA LYS A 171 -8.12 -47.39 36.59
C LYS A 171 -8.29 -48.38 37.74
N ASP A 172 -8.70 -47.92 38.92
CA ASP A 172 -8.89 -48.76 40.12
C ASP A 172 -10.36 -48.93 40.54
N GLU A 173 -11.32 -48.77 39.61
CA GLU A 173 -12.71 -49.29 39.73
C GLU A 173 -13.00 -50.40 38.71
#